data_AF-A0A8J2KU28-F1
#
_entry.id   AF-A0A8J2KU28-F1
#
_cell.length_a   1.000
_cell.length_b   1.000
_cell.length_c   1.000
_cell.angle_alpha   90.00
_cell.angle_beta   90.00
_cell.angle_gamma   90.00
#
_symmetry.space_group_name_H-M   'P 1'
#
loop_
_entity.id
_entity.type
_entity.pdbx_description
1 polymer ?
#
loop_
_entity_poly.entity_id
_entity_poly.type
_entity_poly.pdbx_seq_one_letter_code
_entity_poly.pdbx_strand_id
1 'polypeptide(L)'
;MVSLNAVQIPDLTMVGQRCPKSDLFSYFLPNHREAANEVRRILMSEQNVENFISLASACRDSIMVNTDLWVLAFASACLTRRDMRGFRMPALFEIIPGSFFNPQVIRQAQEQAAVPGQDRMVIEIPRYFTSETNNPEAPLAYYREDLGINSHHWHWHLIYTDQAPREGPGSRNRKGELFYYMHHSMLARYDAERLCNGLPMTVPLD
;
A
#
# COMPACT_ATOMS: atom_id res chain seq x y z
N MET A 1 -21.88 0.29 14.78
CA MET A 1 -21.17 -0.86 15.36
C MET A 1 -21.45 -2.06 14.46
N VAL A 2 -20.44 -2.66 13.83
CA VAL A 2 -20.64 -3.84 12.95
C VAL A 2 -20.71 -5.07 13.86
N SER A 3 -21.77 -5.87 13.75
CA SER A 3 -21.85 -7.16 14.44
C SER A 3 -20.88 -8.12 13.80
N LEU A 4 -19.97 -8.72 14.58
CA LEU A 4 -19.01 -9.71 14.08
C LEU A 4 -19.56 -11.12 14.36
N ASN A 5 -19.50 -11.98 13.35
CA ASN A 5 -19.84 -13.38 13.48
C ASN A 5 -18.68 -14.14 14.12
N ALA A 6 -18.99 -15.22 14.86
CA ALA A 6 -17.96 -16.15 15.30
C ALA A 6 -17.38 -16.87 14.08
N VAL A 7 -16.12 -16.62 13.77
CA VAL A 7 -15.39 -17.23 12.65
C VAL A 7 -14.19 -18.02 13.17
N GLN A 8 -13.93 -19.17 12.55
CA GLN A 8 -12.74 -19.94 12.85
C GLN A 8 -11.53 -19.27 12.18
N ILE A 9 -10.58 -18.81 12.99
CA ILE A 9 -9.33 -18.24 12.50
C ILE A 9 -8.35 -19.40 12.27
N PRO A 10 -7.75 -19.53 11.08
CA PRO A 10 -6.69 -20.51 10.84
C PRO A 10 -5.45 -20.25 11.73
N ASP A 11 -4.56 -21.22 11.84
CA ASP A 11 -3.27 -21.00 12.50
C ASP A 11 -2.43 -19.98 11.71
N LEU A 12 -2.08 -18.88 12.37
CA LEU A 12 -1.30 -17.77 11.80
C LEU A 12 0.17 -17.80 12.24
N THR A 13 0.62 -18.84 12.96
CA THR A 13 1.98 -18.92 13.52
C THR A 13 3.06 -18.72 12.43
N MET A 14 2.91 -19.37 11.28
CA MET A 14 3.85 -19.22 10.16
C MET A 14 3.84 -17.82 9.55
N VAL A 15 2.71 -17.11 9.58
CA VAL A 15 2.62 -15.70 9.14
C VAL A 15 3.50 -14.84 10.05
N GLY A 16 3.35 -14.99 11.36
CA GLY A 16 4.12 -14.24 12.36
C GLY A 16 5.62 -14.57 12.36
N GLN A 17 6.00 -15.82 12.09
CA GLN A 17 7.41 -16.20 11.94
C GLN A 17 8.06 -15.60 10.70
N ARG A 18 7.31 -15.49 9.59
CA ARG A 18 7.80 -14.93 8.33
C ARG A 18 7.85 -13.41 8.33
N CYS A 19 6.90 -12.76 8.99
CA CYS A 19 6.81 -11.31 9.11
C CYS A 19 6.23 -10.95 10.48
N PRO A 20 7.10 -10.79 11.50
CA PRO A 20 6.68 -10.40 12.84
C PRO A 20 5.90 -9.08 12.84
N LYS A 21 4.97 -8.92 13.80
CA LYS A 21 4.14 -7.72 13.90
C LYS A 21 4.93 -6.43 14.19
N SER A 22 6.10 -6.56 14.81
CA SER A 22 7.02 -5.46 15.12
C SER A 22 7.86 -4.99 13.93
N ASP A 23 7.94 -5.78 12.87
CA ASP A 23 8.93 -5.58 11.81
C ASP A 23 8.41 -4.62 10.73
N LEU A 24 9.34 -4.02 9.98
CA LEU A 24 8.99 -3.31 8.75
C LEU A 24 8.59 -4.32 7.68
N PHE A 25 7.42 -4.10 7.07
CA PHE A 25 6.95 -4.94 5.98
C PHE A 25 7.52 -4.50 4.63
N SER A 26 7.76 -5.47 3.75
CA SER A 26 8.13 -5.22 2.35
C SER A 26 7.71 -6.41 1.50
N TYR A 27 6.87 -6.17 0.48
CA TYR A 27 6.41 -7.22 -0.43
C TYR A 27 7.53 -7.80 -1.31
N PHE A 28 8.69 -7.14 -1.37
CA PHE A 28 9.83 -7.61 -2.14
C PHE A 28 10.66 -8.66 -1.39
N LEU A 29 10.52 -8.77 -0.07
CA LEU A 29 11.15 -9.83 0.72
C LEU A 29 10.35 -11.14 0.59
N PRO A 30 10.97 -12.26 0.20
CA PRO A 30 10.25 -13.51 -0.06
C PRO A 30 9.36 -13.98 1.10
N ASN A 31 9.89 -13.97 2.33
CA ASN A 31 9.11 -14.37 3.52
C ASN A 31 7.90 -13.47 3.76
N HIS A 32 8.08 -12.15 3.63
CA HIS A 32 7.01 -11.17 3.82
C HIS A 32 5.93 -11.31 2.74
N ARG A 33 6.35 -11.53 1.49
CA ARG A 33 5.44 -11.81 0.38
C ARG A 33 4.61 -13.07 0.61
N GLU A 34 5.25 -14.16 1.06
CA GLU A 34 4.54 -15.40 1.40
C GLU A 34 3.53 -15.18 2.54
N ALA A 35 3.91 -14.45 3.58
CA ALA A 35 3.03 -14.12 4.70
C ALA A 35 1.82 -13.26 4.24
N ALA A 36 2.04 -12.26 3.38
CA ALA A 36 0.97 -11.43 2.83
C ALA A 36 0.01 -12.25 1.97
N ASN A 37 0.55 -13.13 1.13
CA ASN A 37 -0.23 -14.02 0.27
C ASN A 37 -1.02 -15.05 1.08
N GLU A 38 -0.49 -15.52 2.20
CA GLU A 38 -1.18 -16.40 3.13
C GLU A 38 -2.43 -15.74 3.72
N VAL A 39 -2.25 -14.55 4.33
CA VAL A 39 -3.37 -13.78 4.90
C VAL A 39 -4.41 -13.48 3.82
N ARG A 40 -3.96 -13.04 2.64
CA ARG A 40 -4.88 -12.78 1.52
C ARG A 40 -5.66 -14.03 1.12
N ARG A 41 -5.03 -15.21 1.07
CA ARG A 41 -5.71 -16.46 0.71
C ARG A 41 -6.74 -16.88 1.76
N ILE A 42 -6.42 -16.71 3.04
CA ILE A 42 -7.34 -16.93 4.16
C ILE A 42 -8.57 -16.01 4.01
N LEU A 43 -8.36 -14.73 3.70
CA LEU A 43 -9.48 -13.81 3.49
C LEU A 43 -10.29 -14.16 2.23
N MET A 44 -9.64 -14.58 1.15
CA MET A 44 -10.30 -14.91 -0.12
C MET A 44 -11.02 -16.26 -0.11
N SER A 45 -10.78 -17.14 0.89
CA SER A 45 -11.50 -18.41 1.01
C SER A 45 -12.93 -18.24 1.55
N GLU A 46 -13.20 -17.14 2.25
CA GLU A 46 -14.51 -16.85 2.81
C GLU A 46 -15.47 -16.33 1.73
N GLN A 47 -16.64 -16.94 1.61
CA GLN A 47 -17.61 -16.62 0.55
C GLN A 47 -18.62 -15.57 0.98
N ASN A 48 -18.92 -15.48 2.28
CA ASN A 48 -19.87 -14.53 2.82
C ASN A 48 -19.17 -13.24 3.26
N VAL A 49 -19.68 -12.07 2.85
CA VAL A 49 -19.08 -10.77 3.17
C VAL A 49 -19.01 -10.50 4.68
N GLU A 50 -20.02 -10.85 5.46
CA GLU A 50 -20.04 -10.62 6.92
C GLU A 50 -18.98 -11.47 7.62
N ASN A 51 -18.85 -12.73 7.22
CA ASN A 51 -17.79 -13.61 7.71
C ASN A 51 -16.41 -13.12 7.24
N PHE A 52 -16.28 -12.62 6.01
CA PHE A 52 -15.05 -12.04 5.49
C PHE A 52 -14.61 -10.84 6.33
N ILE A 53 -15.53 -9.93 6.69
CA ILE A 53 -15.25 -8.79 7.56
C ILE A 53 -14.89 -9.25 8.98
N SER A 54 -15.57 -10.28 9.49
CA SER A 54 -15.27 -10.87 10.80
C SER A 54 -13.87 -11.49 10.83
N LEU A 55 -13.51 -12.24 9.80
CA LEU A 55 -12.19 -12.84 9.64
C LEU A 55 -11.10 -11.79 9.44
N ALA A 56 -11.35 -10.76 8.62
CA ALA A 56 -10.44 -9.65 8.45
C ALA A 56 -10.17 -8.90 9.76
N SER A 57 -11.22 -8.68 10.56
CA SER A 57 -11.10 -8.04 11.89
C SER A 57 -10.27 -8.90 12.84
N ALA A 58 -10.52 -10.21 12.86
CA ALA A 58 -9.74 -11.15 13.67
C ALA A 58 -8.25 -11.21 13.26
N CYS A 59 -7.96 -11.21 11.95
CA CYS A 59 -6.59 -11.16 11.45
C CYS A 59 -5.89 -9.84 11.81
N ARG A 60 -6.60 -8.70 11.79
CA ARG A 60 -6.06 -7.37 12.15
C ARG A 60 -5.55 -7.36 13.60
N ASP A 61 -6.36 -7.92 14.50
CA ASP A 61 -6.13 -7.85 15.93
C ASP A 61 -5.15 -8.94 16.42
N SER A 62 -4.89 -9.96 15.59
CA SER A 62 -3.91 -11.01 15.87
C SER A 62 -2.49 -10.47 16.04
N ILE A 63 -1.77 -10.97 17.06
CA ILE A 63 -0.34 -10.67 17.27
C ILE A 63 0.58 -11.28 16.21
N MET A 64 0.07 -12.24 15.42
CA MET A 64 0.83 -12.93 14.38
C MET A 64 0.78 -12.22 13.02
N VAL A 65 0.03 -11.11 12.91
CA VAL A 65 -0.15 -10.42 11.64
C VAL A 65 0.39 -9.00 11.75
N ASN A 66 1.38 -8.71 10.91
CA ASN A 66 1.93 -7.37 10.73
C ASN A 66 0.88 -6.39 10.17
N THR A 67 0.87 -5.15 10.68
CA THR A 67 -0.14 -4.14 10.36
C THR A 67 -0.16 -3.78 8.87
N ASP A 68 1.01 -3.50 8.28
CA ASP A 68 1.10 -3.08 6.86
C ASP A 68 0.79 -4.25 5.92
N LEU A 69 1.24 -5.44 6.31
CA LEU A 69 0.88 -6.70 5.64
C LEU A 69 -0.64 -6.89 5.62
N TRP A 70 -1.30 -6.69 6.75
CA TRP A 70 -2.75 -6.81 6.86
C TRP A 70 -3.46 -5.79 5.95
N VAL A 71 -3.02 -4.52 5.96
CA VAL A 71 -3.58 -3.47 5.09
C VAL A 71 -3.48 -3.89 3.62
N LEU A 72 -2.32 -4.38 3.18
CA LEU A 72 -2.11 -4.86 1.81
C LEU A 72 -3.04 -6.04 1.47
N ALA A 73 -3.07 -7.06 2.33
CA ALA A 73 -3.85 -8.28 2.09
C ALA A 73 -5.36 -7.99 2.05
N PHE A 74 -5.86 -7.19 3.01
CA PHE A 74 -7.26 -6.81 3.09
C PHE A 74 -7.68 -5.93 1.91
N ALA A 75 -6.91 -4.88 1.61
CA ALA A 75 -7.20 -3.99 0.48
C ALA A 75 -7.20 -4.74 -0.86
N SER A 76 -6.20 -5.62 -1.09
CA SER A 76 -6.17 -6.44 -2.30
C SER A 76 -7.38 -7.38 -2.37
N ALA A 77 -7.80 -7.98 -1.25
CA ALA A 77 -9.00 -8.80 -1.23
C ALA A 77 -10.24 -7.97 -1.61
N CYS A 78 -10.49 -6.84 -0.93
CA CYS A 78 -11.62 -5.96 -1.21
C CYS A 78 -11.67 -5.48 -2.67
N LEU A 79 -10.53 -5.09 -3.25
CA LEU A 79 -10.45 -4.59 -4.63
C LEU A 79 -10.62 -5.69 -5.70
N THR A 80 -10.52 -6.96 -5.33
CA THR A 80 -10.56 -8.08 -6.28
C THR A 80 -11.75 -9.02 -6.11
N ARG A 81 -12.41 -8.99 -4.95
CA ARG A 81 -13.65 -9.72 -4.68
C ARG A 81 -14.83 -9.18 -5.50
N ARG A 82 -15.72 -10.08 -5.94
CA ARG A 82 -16.89 -9.72 -6.76
C ARG A 82 -18.01 -9.06 -5.95
N ASP A 83 -18.19 -9.51 -4.71
CA ASP A 83 -19.20 -9.02 -3.77
C ASP A 83 -18.80 -7.71 -3.07
N MET A 84 -17.54 -7.28 -3.19
CA MET A 84 -17.02 -6.01 -2.70
C MET A 84 -16.96 -4.92 -3.79
N ARG A 85 -17.63 -5.12 -4.93
CA ARG A 85 -17.71 -4.10 -5.99
C ARG A 85 -18.31 -2.80 -5.44
N GLY A 86 -17.66 -1.69 -5.73
CA GLY A 86 -18.05 -0.38 -5.19
C GLY A 86 -17.43 -0.05 -3.83
N PHE A 87 -16.66 -0.96 -3.24
CA PHE A 87 -15.78 -0.64 -2.11
C PHE A 87 -14.88 0.55 -2.48
N ARG A 88 -14.91 1.57 -1.63
CA ARG A 88 -14.04 2.75 -1.75
C ARG A 88 -12.99 2.66 -0.67
N MET A 89 -11.74 2.50 -1.09
CA MET A 89 -10.61 2.55 -0.17
C MET A 89 -10.39 4.01 0.25
N PRO A 90 -10.20 4.29 1.55
CA PRO A 90 -9.67 5.58 1.99
C PRO A 90 -8.29 5.86 1.35
N ALA A 91 -7.84 7.10 1.38
CA ALA A 91 -6.54 7.40 0.82
C ALA A 91 -5.43 6.70 1.61
N LEU A 92 -4.39 6.18 0.94
CA LEU A 92 -3.35 5.40 1.62
C LEU A 92 -2.61 6.22 2.67
N PHE A 93 -2.37 7.50 2.40
CA PHE A 93 -1.75 8.42 3.34
C PHE A 93 -2.64 8.72 4.57
N GLU A 94 -3.91 8.31 4.60
CA GLU A 94 -4.77 8.34 5.80
C GLU A 94 -4.68 7.03 6.60
N ILE A 95 -4.34 5.91 5.95
CA ILE A 95 -4.31 4.57 6.56
C ILE A 95 -2.89 4.22 7.06
N ILE A 96 -1.88 4.52 6.24
CA ILE A 96 -0.45 4.26 6.47
C ILE A 96 0.38 5.54 6.29
N PRO A 97 0.10 6.61 7.06
CA PRO A 97 0.75 7.91 6.87
C PRO A 97 2.28 7.86 6.98
N GLY A 98 2.83 6.91 7.74
CA GLY A 98 4.28 6.70 7.87
C GLY A 98 4.99 6.28 6.58
N SER A 99 4.26 5.83 5.54
CA SER A 99 4.82 5.54 4.22
C SER A 99 4.87 6.76 3.30
N PHE A 100 4.23 7.88 3.67
CA PHE A 100 4.09 9.07 2.83
C PHE A 100 4.71 10.33 3.45
N PHE A 101 4.74 10.40 4.79
CA PHE A 101 5.22 11.57 5.51
C PHE A 101 6.43 11.23 6.36
N ASN A 102 7.34 12.20 6.50
CA ASN A 102 8.49 12.06 7.37
C ASN A 102 8.07 11.95 8.86
N PRO A 103 8.86 11.27 9.71
CA PRO A 103 8.51 11.06 11.12
C PRO A 103 8.25 12.35 11.90
N GLN A 104 8.89 13.46 11.54
CA GLN A 104 8.69 14.76 12.19
C GLN A 104 7.24 15.26 12.01
N VAL A 105 6.67 15.16 10.81
CA VAL A 105 5.28 15.55 10.54
C VAL A 105 4.31 14.64 11.28
N ILE A 106 4.59 13.33 11.35
CA ILE A 106 3.77 12.40 12.13
C ILE A 106 3.78 12.76 13.63
N ARG A 107 4.95 13.10 14.18
CA ARG A 107 5.08 13.53 15.58
C ARG A 107 4.31 14.83 15.84
N GLN A 108 4.41 15.81 14.94
CA GLN A 108 3.63 17.04 15.03
C GLN A 108 2.12 16.76 14.97
N ALA A 109 1.68 15.83 14.13
CA ALA A 109 0.28 15.43 14.03
C ALA A 109 -0.23 14.78 15.32
N GLN A 110 0.60 13.97 15.98
CA GLN A 110 0.30 13.39 17.29
C GLN A 110 0.19 14.46 18.39
N GLU A 111 1.07 15.46 18.38
CA GLU A 111 0.99 16.61 19.29
C GLU A 111 -0.31 17.40 19.08
N GLN A 112 -0.69 17.66 17.81
CA GLN A 112 -1.96 18.32 17.47
C GLN A 112 -3.21 17.48 17.82
N ALA A 113 -3.10 16.16 17.87
CA ALA A 113 -4.22 15.30 18.26
C ALA A 113 -4.67 15.53 19.72
N ALA A 114 -3.75 15.95 20.60
CA ALA A 114 -4.04 16.29 21.99
C ALA A 114 -4.69 17.67 22.16
N VAL A 115 -4.67 18.51 21.12
CA VAL A 115 -5.29 19.84 21.10
C VAL A 115 -6.78 19.72 20.73
N PRO A 116 -7.69 20.49 21.38
CA PRO A 116 -9.09 20.56 20.97
C PRO A 116 -9.24 20.89 19.49
N GLY A 117 -10.20 20.24 18.81
CA GLY A 117 -10.29 20.27 17.35
C GLY A 117 -10.35 21.67 16.72
N GLN A 118 -10.99 22.63 17.38
CA GLN A 118 -11.09 24.03 16.94
C GLN A 118 -9.76 24.81 17.00
N ASP A 119 -8.83 24.36 17.83
CA ASP A 119 -7.55 25.02 18.10
C ASP A 119 -6.38 24.30 17.39
N ARG A 120 -6.67 23.23 16.63
CA ARG A 120 -5.66 22.50 15.87
C ARG A 120 -5.12 23.34 14.73
N MET A 121 -3.81 23.30 14.55
CA MET A 121 -3.11 23.99 13.47
C MET A 121 -2.85 23.05 12.29
N VAL A 122 -2.82 23.62 11.09
CA VAL A 122 -2.36 22.93 9.88
C VAL A 122 -0.85 22.72 9.98
N ILE A 123 -0.40 21.50 9.72
CA ILE A 123 1.02 21.17 9.61
C ILE A 123 1.42 21.35 8.16
N GLU A 124 2.28 22.34 7.89
CA GLU A 124 2.83 22.55 6.56
C GLU A 124 3.96 21.57 6.29
N ILE A 125 3.88 20.87 5.16
CA ILE A 125 4.93 19.95 4.70
C ILE A 125 5.82 20.73 3.72
N PRO A 126 7.13 20.88 4.01
CA PRO A 126 8.03 21.56 3.11
C PRO A 126 8.11 20.86 1.75
N ARG A 127 8.20 21.61 0.66
CA ARG A 127 8.38 21.06 -0.69
C ARG A 127 9.63 20.18 -0.82
N TYR A 128 10.70 20.57 -0.14
CA TYR A 128 12.00 19.87 -0.17
C TYR A 128 12.30 19.31 1.22
N PHE A 129 11.68 18.19 1.57
CA PHE A 129 11.86 17.57 2.89
C PHE A 129 12.84 16.38 2.87
N THR A 130 13.19 15.86 1.69
CA THR A 130 14.10 14.71 1.50
C THR A 130 15.51 15.09 1.07
N SER A 131 15.71 16.29 0.52
CA SER A 131 16.98 16.70 -0.05
C SER A 131 17.19 18.21 -0.01
N GLU A 132 18.46 18.61 0.08
CA GLU A 132 18.89 20.00 -0.08
C GLU A 132 18.82 20.44 -1.54
N THR A 133 18.77 21.76 -1.76
CA THR A 133 18.70 22.35 -3.11
C THR A 133 19.95 22.13 -3.96
N ASN A 134 21.06 21.67 -3.36
CA ASN A 134 22.31 21.33 -4.07
C ASN A 134 22.26 19.95 -4.75
N ASN A 135 21.26 19.12 -4.47
CA ASN A 135 21.08 17.84 -5.14
C ASN A 135 20.49 18.08 -6.54
N PRO A 136 21.18 17.66 -7.63
CA PRO A 136 20.69 17.85 -8.99
C PRO A 136 19.36 17.14 -9.26
N GLU A 137 18.99 16.13 -8.47
CA GLU A 137 17.72 15.40 -8.59
C GLU A 137 16.58 16.01 -7.76
N ALA A 138 16.87 17.01 -6.91
CA ALA A 138 15.87 17.68 -6.07
C ALA A 138 14.73 18.35 -6.87
N PRO A 139 14.96 18.97 -8.05
CA PRO A 139 13.88 19.53 -8.85
C PRO A 139 12.76 18.54 -9.16
N LEU A 140 13.04 17.23 -9.23
CA LEU A 140 12.08 16.17 -9.51
C LEU A 140 11.33 15.63 -8.28
N ALA A 141 11.60 16.16 -7.09
CA ALA A 141 10.95 15.72 -5.85
C ALA A 141 9.42 15.81 -5.95
N TYR A 142 8.87 16.87 -6.57
CA TYR A 142 7.42 17.03 -6.75
C TYR A 142 6.76 15.90 -7.53
N TYR A 143 7.51 15.19 -8.38
CA TYR A 143 7.00 14.04 -9.14
C TYR A 143 7.24 12.73 -8.37
N ARG A 144 8.45 12.55 -7.82
CA ARG A 144 8.84 11.30 -7.15
C ARG A 144 8.14 11.11 -5.79
N GLU A 145 7.84 12.20 -5.10
CA GLU A 145 7.27 12.21 -3.75
C GLU A 145 5.78 12.61 -3.75
N ASP A 146 5.16 12.70 -4.94
CA ASP A 146 3.74 12.99 -5.05
C ASP A 146 2.89 11.86 -4.44
N LEU A 147 1.90 12.25 -3.63
CA LEU A 147 1.01 11.31 -2.95
C LEU A 147 0.17 10.51 -3.96
N GLY A 148 -0.27 11.15 -5.05
CA GLY A 148 -1.11 10.54 -6.08
C GLY A 148 -0.36 9.52 -6.93
N ILE A 149 0.85 9.84 -7.38
CA ILE A 149 1.71 8.94 -8.17
C ILE A 149 2.09 7.70 -7.36
N ASN A 150 2.54 7.89 -6.11
CA ASN A 150 2.89 6.77 -5.24
C ASN A 150 1.65 5.91 -4.89
N SER A 151 0.50 6.55 -4.65
CA SER A 151 -0.76 5.85 -4.43
C SER A 151 -1.19 5.05 -5.67
N HIS A 152 -1.07 5.62 -6.87
CA HIS A 152 -1.37 4.92 -8.12
C HIS A 152 -0.52 3.65 -8.28
N HIS A 153 0.80 3.77 -8.08
CA HIS A 153 1.74 2.66 -8.17
C HIS A 153 1.35 1.52 -7.20
N TRP A 154 1.06 1.87 -5.94
CA TRP A 154 0.65 0.89 -4.93
C TRP A 154 -0.68 0.19 -5.28
N HIS A 155 -1.71 0.95 -5.69
CA HIS A 155 -3.01 0.40 -6.08
C HIS A 155 -2.92 -0.50 -7.32
N TRP A 156 -2.08 -0.14 -8.29
CA TRP A 156 -1.87 -0.96 -9.48
C TRP A 156 -1.37 -2.36 -9.08
N HIS A 157 -0.39 -2.44 -8.17
CA HIS A 157 0.15 -3.70 -7.68
C HIS A 157 -0.84 -4.51 -6.82
N LEU A 158 -1.78 -3.87 -6.12
CA LEU A 158 -2.83 -4.58 -5.40
C LEU A 158 -3.83 -5.32 -6.30
N ILE A 159 -4.10 -4.76 -7.48
CA ILE A 159 -5.10 -5.28 -8.42
C ILE A 159 -4.47 -6.34 -9.33
N TYR A 160 -3.23 -6.09 -9.77
CA TYR A 160 -2.45 -6.95 -10.66
C TYR A 160 -1.39 -7.73 -9.87
N THR A 161 -1.86 -8.60 -8.98
CA THR A 161 -0.97 -9.39 -8.13
C THR A 161 -0.23 -10.48 -8.92
N ASP A 162 0.94 -10.87 -8.39
CA ASP A 162 1.70 -12.03 -8.84
C ASP A 162 0.90 -13.34 -8.69
N GLN A 163 0.07 -13.42 -7.63
CA GLN A 163 -0.81 -14.56 -7.33
C GLN A 163 -2.01 -14.73 -8.26
N ALA A 164 -2.36 -13.73 -9.08
CA ALA A 164 -3.50 -13.86 -10.00
C ALA A 164 -3.23 -14.99 -11.02
N PRO A 165 -4.14 -15.97 -11.18
CA PRO A 165 -3.91 -17.10 -12.07
C PRO A 165 -3.83 -16.64 -13.53
N ARG A 166 -3.17 -17.44 -14.38
CA ARG A 166 -3.05 -17.15 -15.81
C ARG A 166 -4.41 -17.19 -16.52
N GLU A 167 -5.26 -18.13 -16.13
CA GLU A 167 -6.59 -18.37 -16.70
C GLU A 167 -7.61 -18.67 -15.59
N GLY A 168 -8.90 -18.54 -15.91
CA GLY A 168 -10.00 -18.86 -14.99
C GLY A 168 -10.34 -17.73 -14.00
N PRO A 169 -11.17 -18.02 -12.97
CA PRO A 169 -11.63 -17.03 -12.00
C PRO A 169 -10.47 -16.31 -11.31
N GLY A 170 -10.52 -14.98 -11.28
CA GLY A 170 -9.47 -14.14 -10.68
C GLY A 170 -8.29 -13.82 -11.60
N SER A 171 -8.22 -14.42 -12.79
CA SER A 171 -7.21 -14.04 -13.80
C SER A 171 -7.39 -12.58 -14.26
N ARG A 172 -6.27 -11.98 -14.69
CA ARG A 172 -6.21 -10.61 -15.19
C ARG A 172 -5.68 -10.63 -16.62
N ASN A 173 -6.52 -10.23 -17.56
CA ASN A 173 -6.18 -10.24 -18.98
C ASN A 173 -4.90 -9.42 -19.24
N ARG A 174 -3.94 -10.00 -19.98
CA ARG A 174 -2.69 -9.35 -20.40
C ARG A 174 -1.89 -8.69 -19.26
N LYS A 175 -1.96 -9.22 -18.01
CA LYS A 175 -1.30 -8.59 -16.85
C LYS A 175 0.20 -8.32 -17.03
N GLY A 176 0.91 -9.21 -17.72
CA GLY A 176 2.35 -9.05 -17.99
C GLY A 176 2.64 -7.93 -19.00
N GLU A 177 1.82 -7.79 -20.04
CA GLU A 177 1.93 -6.67 -20.96
C GLU A 177 1.56 -5.35 -20.28
N LEU A 178 0.51 -5.35 -19.46
CA LEU A 178 0.11 -4.17 -18.72
C LEU A 178 1.17 -3.75 -17.69
N PHE A 179 1.88 -4.70 -17.08
CA PHE A 179 3.04 -4.42 -16.23
C PHE A 179 4.08 -3.62 -17.01
N TYR A 180 4.49 -4.10 -18.19
CA TYR A 180 5.41 -3.38 -19.05
C TYR A 180 4.87 -1.99 -19.41
N TYR A 181 3.63 -1.91 -19.88
CA TYR A 181 3.04 -0.66 -20.37
C TYR A 181 2.89 0.40 -19.28
N MET A 182 2.47 0.01 -18.07
CA MET A 182 2.30 0.95 -16.94
C MET A 182 3.65 1.54 -16.54
N HIS A 183 4.67 0.70 -16.29
CA HIS A 183 5.99 1.17 -15.88
C HIS A 183 6.71 1.93 -17.01
N HIS A 184 6.56 1.49 -18.26
CA HIS A 184 7.07 2.23 -19.42
C HIS A 184 6.45 3.63 -19.50
N SER A 185 5.14 3.75 -19.26
CA SER A 185 4.45 5.04 -19.27
C SER A 185 4.89 5.93 -18.09
N MET A 186 5.13 5.35 -16.91
CA MET A 186 5.68 6.10 -15.76
C MET A 186 7.10 6.60 -16.03
N LEU A 187 7.96 5.80 -16.66
CA LEU A 187 9.32 6.19 -17.04
C LEU A 187 9.32 7.28 -18.11
N ALA A 188 8.50 7.14 -19.16
CA ALA A 188 8.38 8.15 -20.21
C ALA A 188 7.90 9.51 -19.66
N ARG A 189 6.97 9.49 -18.70
CA ARG A 189 6.54 10.71 -17.98
C ARG A 189 7.67 11.27 -17.13
N TYR A 190 8.37 10.41 -16.39
CA TYR A 190 9.50 10.84 -15.59
C TYR A 190 10.59 11.50 -16.45
N ASP A 191 10.94 10.92 -17.60
CA ASP A 191 11.90 11.51 -18.54
C ASP A 191 11.42 12.85 -19.10
N ALA A 192 10.11 13.02 -19.37
CA ALA A 192 9.56 14.32 -19.73
C ALA A 192 9.76 15.36 -18.61
N GLU A 193 9.50 15.00 -17.35
CA GLU A 193 9.76 15.88 -16.20
C GLU A 193 11.26 16.18 -16.04
N ARG A 194 12.15 15.20 -16.28
CA ARG A 194 13.61 15.41 -16.28
C ARG A 194 14.01 16.49 -17.28
N LEU A 195 13.54 16.36 -18.53
CA LEU A 195 13.82 17.32 -19.60
C LEU A 195 13.25 18.71 -19.26
N CYS A 196 12.05 18.79 -18.69
CA CYS A 196 11.47 20.06 -18.22
C CYS A 196 12.27 20.74 -17.11
N ASN A 197 13.03 19.97 -16.33
CA ASN A 197 13.92 20.49 -15.27
C ASN A 197 15.39 20.60 -15.73
N GLY A 198 15.68 20.49 -17.04
CA GLY A 198 17.03 20.64 -17.58
C GLY A 198 17.96 19.46 -17.28
N LEU A 199 17.42 18.31 -16.90
CA LEU A 199 18.16 17.09 -16.61
C LEU A 199 18.17 16.16 -17.84
N PRO A 200 19.24 15.35 -18.03
CA PRO A 200 19.25 14.33 -19.07
C PRO A 200 18.22 13.24 -18.76
N MET A 201 17.81 12.48 -19.78
CA MET A 201 16.95 11.30 -19.59
C MET A 201 17.56 10.30 -18.62
N THR A 202 16.72 9.45 -18.05
CA THR A 202 17.11 8.42 -17.09
C THR A 202 18.12 7.45 -17.73
N VAL A 203 19.21 7.19 -17.02
CA VAL A 203 20.22 6.21 -17.42
C VAL A 203 19.79 4.84 -16.87
N PRO A 204 19.75 3.78 -17.69
CA PRO A 204 19.49 2.42 -17.20
C PRO A 204 20.51 2.01 -16.13
N LEU A 205 20.04 1.25 -15.14
CA LEU A 205 20.90 0.57 -14.19
C LEU A 205 21.13 -0.86 -14.71
N ASP A 206 22.29 -1.10 -15.33
CA ASP A 206 22.71 -2.36 -15.94
C ASP A 206 23.66 -3.21 -15.07
#